data_AF-A0A928YPS4-F1
#
_entry.id   AF-A0A928YPS4-F1
#
_cell.length_a   1.000
_cell.length_b   1.000
_cell.length_c   1.000
_cell.angle_alpha   90.00
_cell.angle_beta   90.00
_cell.angle_gamma   90.00
#
_symmetry.space_group_name_H-M   'P 1'
#
loop_
_entity.id
_entity.type
_entity.pdbx_description
1 polymer ?
#
loop_
_entity_poly.entity_id
_entity_poly.type
_entity_poly.pdbx_seq_one_letter_code
_entity_poly.pdbx_strand_id
1 'polypeptide(L)'
;MKPKSIFAGLFIAFILIVLFNNKEEASFWLFGDIRTSKLFIIGAFFVLGVITGGLLFSRKKSHPKEYGVSNPNVNNFTDEQKADNLSEEDRKYLSND
;
A
#
# COMPACT_ATOMS: atom_id res chain seq x y z
N MET A 1 15.50 -11.77 -5.46
CA MET A 1 14.35 -11.45 -6.34
C MET A 1 13.22 -12.40 -5.97
N LYS A 2 12.00 -11.90 -5.72
CA LYS A 2 10.89 -12.81 -5.38
C LYS A 2 10.49 -13.58 -6.65
N PRO A 3 10.08 -14.85 -6.60
CA PRO A 3 9.67 -15.60 -7.81
C PRO A 3 8.64 -14.83 -8.66
N LYS A 4 7.78 -14.06 -7.98
CA LYS A 4 6.78 -13.15 -8.56
C LYS A 4 7.37 -12.13 -9.56
N SER A 5 8.60 -11.67 -9.37
CA SER A 5 9.27 -10.72 -10.30
C SER A 5 9.71 -11.38 -11.61
N ILE A 6 9.98 -12.70 -11.62
CA ILE A 6 10.35 -13.43 -12.83
C ILE A 6 9.13 -13.61 -13.74
N PHE A 7 7.98 -13.98 -13.14
CA PHE A 7 6.71 -14.09 -13.88
C PHE A 7 6.28 -12.76 -14.51
N ALA A 8 6.46 -11.64 -13.82
CA ALA A 8 6.18 -10.32 -14.37
C ALA A 8 7.06 -10.01 -15.60
N GLY A 9 8.35 -10.34 -15.54
CA GLY A 9 9.27 -10.18 -16.66
C GLY A 9 8.88 -11.04 -17.87
N LEU A 10 8.51 -12.30 -17.64
CA LEU A 10 8.07 -13.21 -18.70
C LEU A 10 6.77 -12.72 -19.38
N PHE A 11 5.84 -12.21 -18.58
CA PHE A 11 4.58 -11.65 -19.08
C PHE A 11 4.82 -10.42 -19.97
N ILE A 12 5.71 -9.52 -19.55
CA ILE A 12 6.10 -8.34 -20.35
C ILE A 12 6.78 -8.77 -21.65
N ALA A 13 7.69 -9.73 -21.60
CA ALA A 13 8.36 -10.25 -22.80
C ALA A 13 7.36 -10.88 -23.79
N PHE A 14 6.38 -11.63 -23.29
CA PHE A 14 5.33 -12.22 -24.13
C PHE A 14 4.47 -11.15 -24.82
N ILE A 15 4.04 -10.13 -24.07
CA ILE A 15 3.31 -8.98 -24.64
C ILE A 15 4.14 -8.31 -25.74
N LEU A 16 5.43 -8.07 -25.51
CA LEU A 16 6.31 -7.46 -26.51
C LEU A 16 6.44 -8.31 -27.78
N ILE A 17 6.55 -9.64 -27.66
CA ILE A 17 6.63 -10.54 -28.82
C ILE A 17 5.34 -10.52 -29.63
N VAL A 18 4.18 -10.66 -28.97
CA VAL A 18 2.86 -10.57 -29.62
C VAL A 18 2.70 -9.22 -30.29
N LEU A 19 3.20 -8.15 -29.63
CA LEU A 19 3.27 -6.85 -30.25
C LEU A 19 4.14 -6.93 -31.52
N PHE A 20 5.44 -7.18 -31.44
CA PHE A 20 6.31 -7.09 -32.62
C PHE A 20 5.87 -7.92 -33.84
N ASN A 21 5.14 -9.01 -33.63
CA ASN A 21 4.63 -9.87 -34.69
C ASN A 21 3.37 -9.34 -35.40
N ASN A 22 2.61 -8.41 -34.81
CA ASN A 22 1.35 -7.92 -35.38
C ASN A 22 1.50 -6.50 -35.97
N LYS A 23 2.23 -6.40 -37.09
CA LYS A 23 2.52 -5.13 -37.81
C LYS A 23 1.40 -4.70 -38.77
N GLU A 24 0.14 -5.02 -38.48
CA GLU A 24 -0.95 -4.55 -39.31
C GLU A 24 -1.23 -3.06 -39.10
N GLU A 25 -1.43 -2.34 -40.20
CA GLU A 25 -1.84 -0.95 -40.19
C GLU A 25 -3.34 -0.84 -39.89
N ALA A 26 -3.73 0.14 -39.09
CA ALA A 26 -5.12 0.54 -38.87
C ALA A 26 -5.26 2.05 -39.05
N SER A 27 -6.43 2.46 -39.53
CA SER A 27 -6.84 3.87 -39.51
C SER A 27 -7.20 4.27 -38.08
N PHE A 28 -6.64 5.40 -37.63
CA PHE A 28 -6.87 5.91 -36.29
C PHE A 28 -7.57 7.25 -36.30
N TRP A 29 -8.89 7.25 -36.13
CA TRP A 29 -9.74 8.43 -36.29
C TRP A 29 -9.41 9.64 -35.39
N LEU A 30 -8.82 9.42 -34.21
CA LEU A 30 -8.61 10.46 -33.19
C LEU A 30 -7.66 11.60 -33.64
N PHE A 31 -6.81 11.38 -34.66
CA PHE A 31 -5.85 12.36 -35.17
C PHE A 31 -5.99 12.61 -36.68
N GLY A 32 -7.16 12.34 -37.26
CA GLY A 32 -7.35 12.26 -38.72
C GLY A 32 -7.10 10.85 -39.27
N ASP A 33 -7.33 10.59 -40.55
CA ASP A 33 -7.19 9.24 -41.15
C ASP A 33 -5.71 8.84 -41.32
N ILE A 34 -4.99 8.75 -40.19
CA ILE A 34 -3.59 8.37 -40.15
C ILE A 34 -3.53 6.86 -40.04
N ARG A 35 -2.85 6.24 -41.00
CA ARG A 35 -2.50 4.81 -40.95
C ARG A 35 -1.32 4.66 -40.01
N THR A 36 -1.57 4.08 -38.86
CA THR A 36 -0.54 3.74 -37.88
C THR A 36 -0.63 2.26 -37.57
N SER A 37 0.44 1.65 -37.06
CA SER A 37 0.35 0.24 -36.67
C SER A 37 -0.64 0.08 -35.50
N LYS A 38 -1.55 -0.90 -35.60
CA LYS A 38 -2.44 -1.30 -34.48
C LYS A 38 -1.65 -1.49 -33.19
N LEU A 39 -0.41 -1.95 -33.37
CA LEU A 39 0.58 -2.16 -32.36
C LEU A 39 0.99 -0.92 -31.58
N PHE A 40 1.28 0.16 -32.29
CA PHE A 40 1.71 1.40 -31.67
C PHE A 40 0.58 1.97 -30.81
N ILE A 41 -0.65 1.90 -31.32
CA ILE A 41 -1.86 2.30 -30.60
C ILE A 41 -2.02 1.48 -29.31
N ILE A 42 -2.04 0.14 -29.41
CA ILE A 42 -2.21 -0.75 -28.24
C ILE A 42 -1.07 -0.55 -27.22
N GLY A 43 0.18 -0.48 -27.68
CA GLY A 43 1.33 -0.25 -26.82
C GLY A 43 1.27 1.10 -26.08
N ALA A 44 0.94 2.18 -26.79
CA ALA A 44 0.82 3.51 -26.20
C ALA A 44 -0.31 3.57 -25.16
N PHE A 45 -1.49 3.04 -25.48
CA PHE A 45 -2.61 2.99 -24.52
C PHE A 45 -2.32 2.07 -23.34
N PHE A 46 -1.60 0.97 -23.54
CA PHE A 46 -1.17 0.10 -22.44
C PHE A 46 -0.24 0.84 -21.47
N VAL A 47 0.79 1.55 -21.99
CA VAL A 47 1.70 2.34 -21.16
C VAL A 47 0.95 3.46 -20.44
N LEU A 48 0.06 4.17 -21.13
CA LEU A 48 -0.78 5.20 -20.52
C LEU A 48 -1.68 4.62 -19.42
N GLY A 49 -2.27 3.45 -19.64
CA GLY A 49 -3.07 2.74 -18.65
C GLY A 49 -2.26 2.30 -17.43
N VAL A 50 -1.04 1.79 -17.63
CA VAL A 50 -0.12 1.43 -16.54
C VAL A 50 0.33 2.65 -15.76
N ILE A 51 0.65 3.77 -16.42
CA ILE A 51 1.02 5.02 -15.74
C ILE A 51 -0.17 5.55 -14.95
N THR A 52 -1.35 5.65 -15.58
CA THR A 52 -2.56 6.22 -14.96
C THR A 52 -3.04 5.35 -13.81
N GLY A 53 -3.11 4.03 -14.01
CA GLY A 53 -3.43 3.07 -12.96
C GLY A 53 -2.38 3.09 -11.85
N GLY A 54 -1.10 3.09 -12.20
CA GLY A 54 0.00 3.27 -11.26
C GLY A 54 -0.19 4.53 -10.42
N LEU A 55 -0.52 5.67 -11.02
CA LEU A 55 -0.70 6.94 -10.31
C LEU A 55 -1.95 6.95 -9.42
N LEU A 56 -3.07 6.41 -9.91
CA LEU A 56 -4.34 6.32 -9.18
C LEU A 56 -4.26 5.33 -8.01
N PHE A 57 -3.70 4.16 -8.21
CA PHE A 57 -3.52 3.12 -7.19
C PHE A 57 -2.29 3.39 -6.29
N SER A 58 -1.34 4.24 -6.70
CA SER A 58 -0.21 4.70 -5.86
C SER A 58 -0.63 5.69 -4.78
N ARG A 59 -1.87 6.21 -4.81
CA ARG A 59 -2.45 6.85 -3.63
C ARG A 59 -2.57 5.81 -2.52
N LYS A 60 -1.47 5.64 -1.79
CA LYS A 60 -1.44 4.92 -0.52
C LYS A 60 -2.61 5.44 0.28
N LYS A 61 -3.42 4.53 0.81
CA LYS A 61 -4.15 4.82 2.02
C LYS A 61 -3.08 5.17 3.04
N SER A 62 -2.82 6.47 3.20
CA SER A 62 -2.25 7.03 4.41
C SER A 62 -3.31 6.80 5.47
N HIS A 63 -3.50 5.54 5.86
CA HIS A 63 -4.13 5.27 7.13
C HIS A 63 -3.23 5.97 8.14
N PRO A 64 -3.76 6.92 8.93
CA PRO A 64 -2.99 7.52 9.99
C PRO A 64 -2.42 6.36 10.82
N LYS A 65 -1.11 6.34 10.99
CA LYS A 65 -0.44 5.44 11.93
C LYS A 65 -0.74 5.96 13.33
N GLU A 66 -1.99 5.88 13.75
CA GLU A 66 -2.40 6.17 15.13
C GLU A 66 -3.85 5.73 15.27
N TYR A 67 -4.04 4.47 15.66
CA TYR A 67 -5.11 4.19 16.60
C TYR A 67 -4.57 4.59 17.97
N GLY A 68 -4.62 5.89 18.25
CA GLY A 68 -4.47 6.40 19.61
C GLY A 68 -5.72 6.03 20.39
N VAL A 69 -5.74 4.82 20.96
CA VAL A 69 -6.41 4.63 22.25
C VAL A 69 -5.30 4.62 23.28
N SER A 70 -5.07 5.80 23.83
CA SER A 70 -4.49 5.97 25.15
C SER A 70 -5.14 4.97 26.11
N ASN A 71 -4.37 4.04 26.67
CA ASN A 71 -4.78 3.49 27.95
C ASN A 71 -4.45 4.57 29.00
N PRO A 72 -5.43 5.26 29.62
CA PRO A 72 -5.15 6.23 30.68
C PRO A 72 -4.72 5.54 31.98
N ASN A 73 -4.56 4.21 32.00
CA ASN A 73 -4.17 3.44 33.17
C ASN A 73 -2.79 2.80 33.03
N VAL A 74 -1.81 3.56 32.53
CA VAL A 74 -0.43 3.39 32.99
C VAL A 74 -0.20 4.51 33.99
N ASN A 75 -0.89 4.40 35.13
CA ASN A 75 -0.48 5.14 36.28
C ASN A 75 0.94 4.65 36.60
N ASN A 76 1.92 5.52 36.36
CA ASN A 76 3.16 5.50 37.11
C ASN A 76 2.81 5.83 38.57
N PHE A 77 2.15 4.89 39.26
CA PHE A 77 2.16 4.91 40.71
C PHE A 77 3.55 4.43 41.09
N THR A 78 4.42 5.37 41.43
CA THR A 78 5.49 5.09 42.37
C THR A 78 4.84 4.39 43.57
N ASP A 79 5.35 3.24 43.97
CA ASP A 79 4.80 2.39 45.05
C ASP A 79 4.55 3.16 46.37
N GLU A 80 5.16 4.34 46.53
CA GLU A 80 5.00 5.24 47.67
C GLU A 80 3.58 5.85 47.81
N GLN A 81 2.83 6.07 46.72
CA GLN A 81 1.53 6.78 46.79
C GLN A 81 0.34 5.86 47.08
N LYS A 82 0.49 4.54 46.95
CA LYS A 82 -0.61 3.60 47.21
C LYS A 82 -0.86 3.37 48.70
N ALA A 83 0.16 3.56 49.53
CA ALA A 83 0.06 3.42 50.98
C ALA A 83 -0.72 4.57 51.63
N ASP A 84 -0.68 5.76 51.03
CA ASP A 84 -1.17 6.98 51.70
C ASP A 84 -2.71 7.09 51.72
N ASN A 85 -3.40 6.43 50.78
CA ASN A 85 -4.87 6.42 50.71
C ASN A 85 -5.53 5.25 51.47
N LEU A 86 -4.75 4.46 52.22
CA LEU A 86 -5.25 3.37 53.05
C LEU A 86 -5.46 3.85 54.49
N SER A 87 -6.48 3.32 55.16
CA SER A 87 -6.68 3.58 56.59
C SER A 87 -5.53 3.01 57.43
N GLU A 88 -5.31 3.54 58.63
CA GLU A 88 -4.24 3.04 59.52
C GLU A 88 -4.39 1.54 59.85
N GLU A 89 -5.62 1.05 59.92
CA GLU A 89 -5.91 -0.39 60.09
C GLU A 89 -5.45 -1.20 58.88
N ASP A 90 -5.80 -0.77 57.66
CA ASP A 90 -5.43 -1.49 56.42
C ASP A 90 -3.91 -1.57 56.23
N ARG A 91 -3.18 -0.50 56.60
CA ARG A 91 -1.70 -0.47 56.52
C ARG A 91 -1.06 -1.52 57.44
N LYS A 92 -1.62 -1.76 58.62
CA LYS A 92 -1.11 -2.74 59.59
C LYS A 92 -1.31 -4.19 59.12
N TYR A 93 -2.35 -4.47 58.35
CA TYR A 93 -2.56 -5.80 57.77
C TYR A 93 -1.55 -6.12 56.68
N LEU A 94 -1.16 -5.16 55.85
CA LEU A 94 -0.15 -5.38 54.80
C LEU A 94 1.28 -5.49 55.33
N SER A 95 1.61 -4.95 56.50
CA SER A 95 2.98 -4.99 57.03
C SER A 95 3.34 -6.28 57.79
N ASN A 96 2.36 -7.17 58.00
CA ASN A 96 2.51 -8.35 58.85
C ASN A 96 2.59 -9.68 58.08
N ASP A 97 2.66 -9.63 56.75
CA ASP A 97 3.10 -10.74 55.86
C ASP A 97 4.55 -10.50 55.40
#